data_AF-A0A924PGN0-F1
#
_entry.id   AF-A0A924PGN0-F1
#
_cell.length_a   1.000
_cell.length_b   1.000
_cell.length_c   1.000
_cell.angle_alpha   90.00
_cell.angle_beta   90.00
_cell.angle_gamma   90.00
#
_symmetry.space_group_name_H-M   'P 1'
#
loop_
_entity.id
_entity.type
_entity.pdbx_description
1 polymer ?
#
loop_
_entity_poly.entity_id
_entity_poly.type
_entity_poly.pdbx_seq_one_letter_code
_entity_poly.pdbx_strand_id
1 'polypeptide(L)'
;MRQLCCRTVFFALFLPIQLVSVQIVYAEAPKPEFVLALSNSIAKVHVEDKNGQHGIGSGVVVAVNNVATNCHVIANARGVAVNKLGNSYAPIALKADWHHDLCILVFDDLPLKPFEFGESAKLQYEQHILALGYSGNSPRPVESFGTIKALIPLDDSQLIRTTTGFRMGASGGALLDYDGKLIGFTTFKSPGRQGFYYSLPVEWVEKLLLQPNISLTSQTEQPFWDVPEKERPFFMQVVQPLQTEEWTTLELISKAWVTVEKNNPEAWLYLGMAEQGLQDYDKAKQTFNKVLALAPKHSSAYYQLGMIAMAQNDKAEAVKIGKTLEAIDPDFSEEYSIELGLVPKPEP
;
A
#
# COMPACT_ATOMS: atom_id res chain seq x y z
N MET A 1 -37.99 -79.19 -16.48
CA MET A 1 -36.78 -78.78 -15.74
C MET A 1 -36.73 -77.26 -15.73
N ARG A 2 -36.82 -76.63 -14.55
CA ARG A 2 -37.00 -75.18 -14.36
C ARG A 2 -35.67 -74.44 -14.57
N GLN A 3 -35.66 -73.41 -15.43
CA GLN A 3 -34.58 -72.42 -15.52
C GLN A 3 -34.73 -71.38 -14.40
N LEU A 4 -33.68 -71.21 -13.59
CA LEU A 4 -33.56 -70.12 -12.62
C LEU A 4 -33.26 -68.81 -13.35
N CYS A 5 -34.13 -67.82 -13.21
CA CYS A 5 -33.92 -66.45 -13.66
C CYS A 5 -33.27 -65.65 -12.50
N CYS A 6 -32.01 -65.25 -12.67
CA CYS A 6 -31.27 -64.44 -11.69
C CYS A 6 -31.60 -62.95 -11.94
N ARG A 7 -32.34 -62.32 -11.02
CA ARG A 7 -32.59 -60.86 -11.02
C ARG A 7 -31.53 -60.17 -10.16
N THR A 8 -30.58 -59.50 -10.81
CA THR A 8 -29.61 -58.62 -10.14
C THR A 8 -30.30 -57.29 -9.82
N VAL A 9 -30.46 -56.97 -8.53
CA VAL A 9 -30.97 -55.68 -8.06
C VAL A 9 -29.78 -54.73 -7.92
N PHE A 10 -29.72 -53.68 -8.74
CA PHE A 10 -28.77 -52.58 -8.58
C PHE A 10 -29.27 -51.63 -7.49
N PHE A 11 -28.59 -51.60 -6.34
CA PHE A 11 -28.75 -50.55 -5.34
C PHE A 11 -27.92 -49.33 -5.79
N ALA A 12 -28.59 -48.28 -6.26
CA ALA A 12 -27.95 -46.98 -6.47
C ALA A 12 -27.73 -46.31 -5.11
N LEU A 13 -26.48 -46.30 -4.63
CA LEU A 13 -26.06 -45.49 -3.48
C LEU A 13 -26.10 -44.02 -3.89
N PHE A 14 -27.14 -43.30 -3.44
CA PHE A 14 -27.13 -41.84 -3.43
C PHE A 14 -26.17 -41.37 -2.34
N LEU A 15 -24.94 -40.97 -2.71
CA LEU A 15 -24.10 -40.18 -1.83
C LEU A 15 -24.67 -38.75 -1.76
N PRO A 16 -25.02 -38.22 -0.57
CA PRO A 16 -25.39 -36.82 -0.45
C PRO A 16 -24.16 -35.96 -0.75
N ILE A 17 -24.24 -35.15 -1.80
CA ILE A 17 -23.26 -34.10 -2.07
C ILE A 17 -23.38 -33.09 -0.92
N GLN A 18 -22.47 -33.16 0.05
CA GLN A 18 -22.36 -32.13 1.07
C GLN A 18 -21.93 -30.84 0.38
N LEU A 19 -22.85 -29.87 0.32
CA LEU A 19 -22.55 -28.48 -0.01
C LEU A 19 -21.62 -27.96 1.09
N VAL A 20 -20.31 -28.00 0.83
CA VAL A 20 -19.33 -27.26 1.64
C VAL A 20 -19.54 -25.79 1.29
N SER A 21 -20.27 -25.08 2.13
CA SER A 21 -20.27 -23.62 2.10
C SER A 21 -18.86 -23.17 2.42
N VAL A 22 -18.11 -22.73 1.41
CA VAL A 22 -16.84 -22.03 1.62
C VAL A 22 -17.19 -20.71 2.30
N GLN A 23 -17.08 -20.67 3.63
CA GLN A 23 -17.12 -19.40 4.35
C GLN A 23 -15.84 -18.65 3.99
N ILE A 24 -15.97 -17.53 3.30
CA ILE A 24 -14.85 -16.62 3.05
C ILE A 24 -14.46 -16.05 4.42
N VAL A 25 -13.28 -16.42 4.91
CA VAL A 25 -12.73 -15.88 6.16
C VAL A 25 -11.95 -14.63 5.77
N TYR A 26 -12.53 -13.45 6.05
CA TYR A 26 -11.81 -12.19 5.95
C TYR A 26 -10.84 -12.05 7.13
N ALA A 27 -9.71 -11.38 6.91
CA ALA A 27 -8.79 -11.08 7.99
C ALA A 27 -9.45 -10.07 8.95
N GLU A 28 -9.77 -10.52 10.16
CA GLU A 28 -10.34 -9.64 11.18
C GLU A 28 -9.32 -8.57 11.58
N ALA A 29 -9.80 -7.34 11.78
CA ALA A 29 -8.94 -6.25 12.22
C ALA A 29 -8.26 -6.60 13.56
N PRO A 30 -6.97 -6.26 13.74
CA PRO A 30 -6.26 -6.53 14.97
C PRO A 30 -6.94 -5.85 16.17
N LYS A 31 -6.97 -6.55 17.30
CA LYS A 31 -7.61 -6.05 18.53
C LYS A 31 -6.88 -4.82 19.10
N PRO A 32 -7.58 -3.88 19.75
CA PRO A 32 -6.95 -2.66 20.28
C PRO A 32 -5.77 -2.91 21.23
N GLU A 33 -5.81 -3.95 22.06
CA GLU A 33 -4.72 -4.33 22.96
C GLU A 33 -3.45 -4.76 22.21
N PHE A 34 -3.62 -5.40 21.06
CA PHE A 34 -2.50 -5.79 20.20
C PHE A 34 -1.89 -4.56 19.53
N VAL A 35 -2.72 -3.68 18.95
CA VAL A 35 -2.27 -2.41 18.36
C VAL A 35 -1.53 -1.55 19.38
N LEU A 36 -2.03 -1.48 20.62
CA LEU A 36 -1.36 -0.77 21.71
C LEU A 36 0.02 -1.38 22.03
N ALA A 37 0.15 -2.71 22.01
CA ALA A 37 1.43 -3.37 22.23
C ALA A 37 2.45 -3.03 21.12
N LEU A 38 2.03 -3.01 19.86
CA LEU A 38 2.86 -2.61 18.70
C LEU A 38 3.35 -1.16 18.83
N SER A 39 2.53 -0.29 19.44
CA SER A 39 2.90 1.11 19.64
C SER A 39 4.23 1.27 20.39
N ASN A 40 4.65 0.31 21.23
CA ASN A 40 5.91 0.37 21.99
C ASN A 40 7.16 0.47 21.10
N SER A 41 7.09 -0.06 19.89
CA SER A 41 8.18 -0.07 18.92
C SER A 41 8.15 1.14 17.97
N ILE A 42 7.31 2.14 18.28
CA ILE A 42 7.16 3.38 17.51
C ILE A 42 7.43 4.57 18.42
N ALA A 43 8.18 5.54 17.92
CA ALA A 43 8.55 6.73 18.64
C ALA A 43 8.38 7.99 17.78
N LYS A 44 8.28 9.14 18.44
CA LYS A 44 8.06 10.42 17.76
C LYS A 44 9.40 11.04 17.44
N VAL A 45 9.66 11.33 16.17
CA VAL A 45 10.87 12.05 15.77
C VAL A 45 10.57 13.54 15.89
N HIS A 46 11.43 14.25 16.60
CA HIS A 46 11.39 15.70 16.75
C HIS A 46 12.69 16.27 16.22
N VAL A 47 12.57 17.31 15.40
CA VAL A 47 13.72 17.99 14.81
C VAL A 47 13.67 19.48 15.06
N GLU A 48 14.83 20.09 15.16
CA GLU A 48 15.00 21.53 15.25
C GLU A 48 15.98 21.97 14.15
N ASP A 49 15.58 22.94 13.33
CA ASP A 49 16.41 23.47 12.26
C ASP A 49 17.37 24.56 12.75
N LYS A 50 18.20 25.09 11.85
CA LYS A 50 19.16 26.16 12.18
C LYS A 50 18.52 27.48 12.63
N ASN A 51 17.23 27.70 12.33
CA ASN A 51 16.46 28.88 12.66
C ASN A 51 15.62 28.69 13.94
N GLY A 52 15.71 27.53 14.59
CA GLY A 52 14.88 27.17 15.76
C GLY A 52 13.45 26.75 15.40
N GLN A 53 13.17 26.45 14.12
CA GLN A 53 11.89 25.89 13.71
C GLN A 53 11.84 24.40 14.05
N HIS A 54 10.68 23.96 14.53
CA HIS A 54 10.46 22.57 14.93
C HIS A 54 9.75 21.78 13.84
N GLY A 55 10.23 20.56 13.60
CA GLY A 55 9.63 19.57 12.71
C GLY A 55 9.30 18.28 13.47
N ILE A 56 8.35 17.51 12.94
CA ILE A 56 7.86 16.28 13.57
C ILE A 56 7.67 15.21 12.52
N GLY A 57 8.09 14.00 12.86
CA GLY A 57 7.80 12.79 12.12
C GLY A 57 7.61 11.60 13.05
N SER A 58 7.61 10.44 12.45
CA SER A 58 7.52 9.14 13.13
C SER A 58 8.83 8.39 12.96
N GLY A 59 9.12 7.50 13.90
CA GLY A 59 10.25 6.60 13.83
C GLY A 59 9.86 5.22 14.32
N VAL A 60 10.44 4.20 13.70
CA VAL A 60 10.17 2.79 13.95
C VAL A 60 11.44 2.15 14.47
N VAL A 61 11.36 1.41 15.57
CA VAL A 61 12.49 0.67 16.10
C VAL A 61 12.69 -0.57 15.24
N VAL A 62 13.83 -0.66 14.55
CA VAL A 62 14.10 -1.67 13.51
C VAL A 62 15.20 -2.64 13.93
N ALA A 63 16.06 -2.23 14.87
CA ALA A 63 16.95 -3.11 15.60
C ALA A 63 17.21 -2.51 16.99
N VAL A 64 17.89 -3.24 17.86
CA VAL A 64 18.38 -2.69 19.14
C VAL A 64 19.16 -1.40 18.85
N ASN A 65 18.80 -0.32 19.54
CA ASN A 65 19.41 1.00 19.39
C ASN A 65 19.34 1.63 17.97
N ASN A 66 18.43 1.17 17.11
CA ASN A 66 18.28 1.69 15.76
C ASN A 66 16.82 2.05 15.49
N VAL A 67 16.57 3.33 15.18
CA VAL A 67 15.25 3.85 14.83
C VAL A 67 15.27 4.33 13.39
N ALA A 68 14.54 3.66 12.52
CA ALA A 68 14.35 4.09 11.15
C ALA A 68 13.27 5.18 11.06
N THR A 69 13.47 6.14 10.16
CA THR A 69 12.53 7.21 9.80
C THR A 69 12.78 7.59 8.33
N ASN A 70 12.00 8.52 7.79
CA ASN A 70 12.34 9.08 6.50
C ASN A 70 13.45 10.12 6.60
N CYS A 71 14.34 10.15 5.62
CA CYS A 71 15.43 11.12 5.62
C CYS A 71 14.92 12.56 5.54
N HIS A 72 13.85 12.84 4.80
CA HIS A 72 13.27 14.19 4.72
C HIS A 72 12.75 14.72 6.07
N VAL A 73 12.43 13.84 7.03
CA VAL A 73 12.02 14.25 8.39
C VAL A 73 13.18 14.91 9.13
N ILE A 74 14.41 14.43 8.89
CA ILE A 74 15.62 14.90 9.57
C ILE A 74 16.53 15.73 8.66
N ALA A 75 16.17 15.91 7.39
CA ALA A 75 16.93 16.71 6.45
C ALA A 75 17.06 18.15 6.97
N ASN A 76 18.29 18.68 6.93
CA ASN A 76 18.63 20.02 7.43
C ASN A 76 18.39 20.25 8.94
N ALA A 77 18.10 19.19 9.71
CA ALA A 77 17.97 19.29 11.15
C ALA A 77 19.34 19.59 11.79
N ARG A 78 19.36 20.53 12.73
CA ARG A 78 20.50 20.81 13.60
C ARG A 78 20.44 19.99 14.88
N GLY A 79 19.23 19.72 15.37
CA GLY A 79 18.95 18.82 16.47
C GLY A 79 17.93 17.77 16.06
N VAL A 80 18.17 16.52 16.45
CA VAL A 80 17.24 15.40 16.25
C VAL A 80 17.06 14.70 17.60
N ALA A 81 15.82 14.39 17.95
CA ALA A 81 15.50 13.59 19.12
C ALA A 81 14.36 12.63 18.82
N VAL A 82 14.40 11.46 19.46
CA VAL A 82 13.32 10.48 19.46
C VAL A 82 12.64 10.53 20.82
N ASN A 83 11.34 10.79 20.84
CA ASN A 83 10.54 10.91 22.05
C ASN A 83 9.63 9.69 22.23
N LYS A 84 9.69 9.06 23.40
CA LYS A 84 8.86 7.91 23.76
C LYS A 84 8.58 7.85 25.25
N LEU A 85 7.30 7.68 25.62
CA LEU A 85 6.84 7.56 27.01
C LEU A 85 7.36 8.67 27.93
N GLY A 86 7.42 9.90 27.42
CA GLY A 86 7.92 11.07 28.16
C GLY A 86 9.44 11.24 28.19
N ASN A 87 10.20 10.25 27.71
CA ASN A 87 11.64 10.33 27.59
C ASN A 87 12.05 10.86 26.20
N SER A 88 13.20 11.53 26.14
CA SER A 88 13.80 12.05 24.91
C SER A 88 15.20 11.47 24.75
N TYR A 89 15.49 10.92 23.57
CA TYR A 89 16.74 10.27 23.23
C TYR A 89 17.37 10.98 22.04
N ALA A 90 18.64 11.39 22.18
CA ALA A 90 19.41 11.97 21.08
C ALA A 90 20.21 10.86 20.37
N PRO A 91 20.19 10.78 19.04
CA PRO A 91 21.02 9.84 18.31
C PRO A 91 22.49 10.26 18.36
N ILE A 92 23.38 9.29 18.29
CA ILE A 92 24.84 9.50 18.25
C ILE A 92 25.41 9.41 16.83
N ALA A 93 24.67 8.77 15.92
CA ALA A 93 25.05 8.61 14.53
C ALA A 93 23.82 8.40 13.64
N LEU A 94 24.07 8.41 12.34
CA LEU A 94 23.08 8.19 11.29
C LEU A 94 23.56 7.06 10.38
N LYS A 95 22.65 6.29 9.80
CA LYS A 95 22.85 5.62 8.51
C LYS A 95 21.83 6.22 7.55
N ALA A 96 22.22 6.54 6.32
CA ALA A 96 21.32 7.22 5.39
C ALA A 96 21.37 6.58 4.01
N ASP A 97 20.18 6.35 3.47
CA ASP A 97 19.91 6.15 2.06
C ASP A 97 19.03 7.31 1.60
N TRP A 98 19.68 8.39 1.16
CA TRP A 98 18.98 9.62 0.77
C TRP A 98 18.13 9.42 -0.49
N HIS A 99 18.60 8.60 -1.42
CA HIS A 99 17.89 8.32 -2.67
C HIS A 99 16.52 7.69 -2.38
N HIS A 100 16.50 6.67 -1.52
CA HIS A 100 15.27 5.99 -1.11
C HIS A 100 14.53 6.69 0.04
N ASP A 101 15.02 7.82 0.55
CA ASP A 101 14.42 8.55 1.68
C ASP A 101 14.32 7.74 2.98
N LEU A 102 15.31 6.90 3.28
CA LEU A 102 15.37 6.09 4.51
C LEU A 102 16.61 6.40 5.33
N CYS A 103 16.38 6.73 6.59
CA CYS A 103 17.43 7.10 7.53
C CYS A 103 17.27 6.32 8.83
N ILE A 104 18.37 5.81 9.38
CA ILE A 104 18.40 5.10 10.66
C ILE A 104 19.19 5.95 11.67
N LEU A 105 18.48 6.39 12.71
CA LEU A 105 19.04 7.04 13.87
C LEU A 105 19.64 5.98 14.81
N VAL A 106 20.91 6.12 15.14
CA VAL A 106 21.66 5.16 15.96
C VAL A 106 21.84 5.71 17.37
N PHE A 107 21.65 4.86 18.39
CA PHE A 107 21.73 5.20 19.82
C PHE A 107 22.72 4.29 20.55
N ASP A 108 23.09 4.63 21.79
CA ASP A 108 23.87 3.75 22.67
C ASP A 108 22.98 2.94 23.62
N ASP A 109 21.98 3.57 24.21
CA ASP A 109 21.04 2.95 25.16
C ASP A 109 19.61 3.43 24.89
N LEU A 110 18.91 2.68 24.05
CA LEU A 110 17.51 2.91 23.73
C LEU A 110 16.68 1.70 24.22
N PRO A 111 15.89 1.84 25.31
CA PRO A 111 15.17 0.73 25.92
C PRO A 111 13.85 0.43 25.17
N LEU A 112 13.90 0.33 23.84
CA LEU A 112 12.77 0.03 22.98
C LEU A 112 13.01 -1.27 22.21
N LYS A 113 11.93 -2.02 21.99
CA LYS A 113 11.98 -3.29 21.26
C LYS A 113 11.78 -3.03 19.76
N PRO A 114 12.53 -3.72 18.89
CA PRO A 114 12.30 -3.62 17.45
C PRO A 114 11.05 -4.36 17.02
N PHE A 115 10.50 -4.00 15.86
CA PHE A 115 9.53 -4.83 15.15
C PHE A 115 10.20 -6.08 14.55
N GLU A 116 9.40 -7.13 14.37
CA GLU A 116 9.74 -8.20 13.45
C GLU A 116 9.47 -7.74 12.01
N PHE A 117 10.36 -8.09 11.09
CA PHE A 117 10.17 -7.76 9.67
C PHE A 117 9.28 -8.78 8.97
N GLY A 118 8.42 -8.26 8.11
CA GLY A 118 7.67 -9.03 7.12
C GLY A 118 8.47 -9.13 5.81
N GLU A 119 7.78 -9.50 4.74
CA GLU A 119 8.38 -9.63 3.40
C GLU A 119 7.48 -8.93 2.39
N SER A 120 7.94 -7.83 1.79
CA SER A 120 7.15 -7.07 0.82
C SER A 120 6.85 -7.89 -0.45
N ALA A 121 7.74 -8.82 -0.80
CA ALA A 121 7.57 -9.74 -1.93
C ALA A 121 6.39 -10.73 -1.79
N LYS A 122 5.87 -10.92 -0.57
CA LYS A 122 4.71 -11.79 -0.30
C LYS A 122 3.39 -11.02 -0.22
N LEU A 123 3.44 -9.70 -0.34
CA LEU A 123 2.25 -8.86 -0.26
C LEU A 123 1.30 -9.17 -1.40
N GLN A 124 0.01 -9.04 -1.12
CA GLN A 124 -1.05 -9.22 -2.10
C GLN A 124 -1.87 -7.93 -2.24
N TYR A 125 -2.41 -7.73 -3.45
CA TYR A 125 -3.47 -6.74 -3.65
C TYR A 125 -4.62 -7.00 -2.70
N GLU A 126 -5.20 -5.93 -2.19
CA GLU A 126 -6.32 -5.89 -1.26
C GLU A 126 -6.03 -6.54 0.11
N GLN A 127 -4.77 -6.88 0.38
CA GLN A 127 -4.35 -7.32 1.70
C GLN A 127 -4.56 -6.18 2.71
N HIS A 128 -5.21 -6.51 3.83
CA HIS A 128 -5.39 -5.58 4.91
C HIS A 128 -4.07 -5.26 5.63
N ILE A 129 -3.91 -3.99 5.96
CA ILE A 129 -2.72 -3.43 6.58
C ILE A 129 -3.09 -2.41 7.65
N LEU A 130 -2.13 -2.13 8.52
CA LEU A 130 -2.22 -1.17 9.61
C LEU A 130 -1.04 -0.20 9.50
N ALA A 131 -1.32 1.09 9.34
CA ALA A 131 -0.33 2.14 9.51
C ALA A 131 -0.35 2.66 10.95
N LEU A 132 0.82 2.87 11.54
CA LEU A 132 0.97 3.46 12.88
C LEU A 132 2.04 4.56 12.87
N GLY A 133 1.68 5.74 13.36
CA GLY A 133 2.62 6.86 13.45
C GLY A 133 2.05 8.08 14.19
N TYR A 134 2.85 9.12 14.34
CA TYR A 134 2.52 10.37 15.00
C TYR A 134 1.84 11.38 14.05
N SER A 135 0.89 10.88 13.26
CA SER A 135 0.07 11.67 12.32
C SER A 135 -0.61 12.84 13.03
N GLY A 136 -0.55 14.03 12.44
CA GLY A 136 -1.20 15.24 12.96
C GLY A 136 -0.61 15.76 14.27
N ASN A 137 0.67 15.45 14.57
CA ASN A 137 1.33 15.82 15.83
C ASN A 137 0.63 15.26 17.08
N SER A 138 -0.02 14.10 16.96
CA SER A 138 -0.66 13.43 18.10
C SER A 138 0.34 13.20 19.26
N PRO A 139 -0.12 13.25 20.54
CA PRO A 139 0.72 12.88 21.68
C PRO A 139 0.98 11.37 21.77
N ARG A 140 0.21 10.55 21.04
CA ARG A 140 0.34 9.09 20.98
C ARG A 140 0.35 8.63 19.51
N PRO A 141 0.94 7.47 19.19
CA PRO A 141 0.77 6.88 17.85
C PRO A 141 -0.71 6.75 17.50
N VAL A 142 -1.04 7.08 16.25
CA VAL A 142 -2.37 7.01 15.65
C VAL A 142 -2.35 5.87 14.65
N GLU A 143 -3.33 4.98 14.77
CA GLU A 143 -3.63 3.90 13.84
C GLU A 143 -4.43 4.38 12.64
N SER A 144 -4.15 3.78 11.49
CA SER A 144 -4.97 3.88 10.29
C SER A 144 -5.03 2.51 9.63
N PHE A 145 -6.24 1.96 9.52
CA PHE A 145 -6.49 0.70 8.82
C PHE A 145 -6.75 0.97 7.33
N GLY A 146 -6.39 0.00 6.50
CA GLY A 146 -6.66 0.07 5.08
C GLY A 146 -6.19 -1.19 4.35
N THR A 147 -6.05 -1.08 3.04
CA THR A 147 -5.66 -2.18 2.17
C THR A 147 -4.59 -1.74 1.18
N ILE A 148 -3.84 -2.72 0.66
CA ILE A 148 -2.86 -2.51 -0.41
C ILE A 148 -3.61 -2.37 -1.75
N LYS A 149 -3.37 -1.26 -2.46
CA LYS A 149 -4.01 -0.95 -3.76
C LYS A 149 -3.05 -0.95 -4.94
N ALA A 150 -1.74 -0.97 -4.71
CA ALA A 150 -0.74 -1.23 -5.75
C ALA A 150 0.57 -1.70 -5.14
N LEU A 151 1.27 -2.53 -5.90
CA LEU A 151 2.62 -3.02 -5.60
C LEU A 151 3.51 -2.68 -6.80
N ILE A 152 4.34 -1.66 -6.65
CA ILE A 152 5.03 -1.02 -7.77
C ILE A 152 6.50 -1.41 -7.71
N PRO A 153 7.02 -2.22 -8.65
CA PRO A 153 8.45 -2.50 -8.73
C PRO A 153 9.26 -1.20 -8.82
N LEU A 154 10.25 -1.07 -7.94
CA LEU A 154 11.22 0.03 -7.97
C LEU A 154 12.55 -0.48 -7.45
N ASP A 155 13.60 -0.27 -8.24
CA ASP A 155 14.95 -0.77 -8.00
C ASP A 155 14.97 -2.28 -7.69
N ASP A 156 15.26 -2.64 -6.44
CA ASP A 156 15.40 -4.03 -5.99
C ASP A 156 14.30 -4.48 -5.01
N SER A 157 13.18 -3.74 -4.94
CA SER A 157 12.01 -4.07 -4.14
C SER A 157 10.71 -3.53 -4.76
N GLN A 158 9.64 -3.41 -3.96
CA GLN A 158 8.32 -2.93 -4.40
C GLN A 158 7.79 -1.85 -3.46
N LEU A 159 7.47 -0.68 -4.02
CA LEU A 159 6.73 0.36 -3.32
C LEU A 159 5.29 -0.08 -3.08
N ILE A 160 4.77 0.29 -1.92
CA ILE A 160 3.44 -0.14 -1.47
C ILE A 160 2.52 1.07 -1.51
N ARG A 161 1.48 1.03 -2.35
CA ARG A 161 0.40 2.03 -2.33
C ARG A 161 -0.76 1.50 -1.52
N THR A 162 -1.30 2.31 -0.62
CA THR A 162 -2.37 1.89 0.29
C THR A 162 -3.52 2.90 0.35
N THR A 163 -4.64 2.49 0.94
CA THR A 163 -5.75 3.38 1.31
C THR A 163 -5.53 4.11 2.64
N THR A 164 -4.49 3.77 3.40
CA THR A 164 -4.21 4.40 4.70
C THR A 164 -3.73 5.83 4.52
N GLY A 165 -4.69 6.74 4.53
CA GLY A 165 -4.41 8.17 4.46
C GLY A 165 -3.67 8.64 5.70
N PHE A 166 -2.70 9.54 5.50
CA PHE A 166 -1.95 10.12 6.60
C PHE A 166 -1.74 11.63 6.46
N ARG A 167 -1.53 12.29 7.59
CA ARG A 167 -1.27 13.74 7.69
C ARG A 167 0.19 13.97 8.04
N MET A 168 0.61 15.23 7.99
CA MET A 168 1.93 15.66 8.45
C MET A 168 2.25 15.07 9.84
N GLY A 169 3.47 14.57 10.01
CA GLY A 169 3.90 13.84 11.21
C GLY A 169 3.86 12.32 11.10
N ALA A 170 3.13 11.76 10.12
CA ALA A 170 3.12 10.33 9.89
C ALA A 170 4.37 9.79 9.18
N SER A 171 5.07 10.63 8.39
CA SER A 171 6.29 10.24 7.67
C SER A 171 7.29 9.54 8.59
N GLY A 172 7.80 8.39 8.16
CA GLY A 172 8.67 7.50 8.92
C GLY A 172 7.92 6.55 9.86
N GLY A 173 6.59 6.48 9.76
CA GLY A 173 5.73 5.58 10.53
C GLY A 173 5.74 4.15 10.00
N ALA A 174 5.27 3.21 10.80
CA ALA A 174 5.24 1.79 10.45
C ALA A 174 4.03 1.49 9.57
N LEU A 175 4.25 0.76 8.47
CA LEU A 175 3.23 0.02 7.75
C LEU A 175 3.37 -1.46 8.12
N LEU A 176 2.29 -2.05 8.62
CA LEU A 176 2.28 -3.38 9.22
C LEU A 176 1.24 -4.27 8.53
N ASP A 177 1.52 -5.57 8.44
CA ASP A 177 0.46 -6.55 8.23
C ASP A 177 -0.35 -6.77 9.52
N TYR A 178 -1.44 -7.54 9.44
CA TYR A 178 -2.30 -7.82 10.58
C TYR A 178 -1.67 -8.79 11.61
N ASP A 179 -0.56 -9.45 11.27
CA ASP A 179 0.26 -10.22 12.21
C ASP A 179 1.24 -9.32 12.98
N GLY A 180 1.26 -8.01 12.69
CA GLY A 180 2.11 -7.02 13.36
C GLY A 180 3.54 -6.97 12.84
N LYS A 181 3.83 -7.56 11.67
CA LYS A 181 5.14 -7.50 11.04
C LYS A 181 5.30 -6.24 10.21
N LEU A 182 6.49 -5.64 10.29
CA LEU A 182 6.84 -4.45 9.53
C LEU A 182 7.06 -4.79 8.06
N ILE A 183 6.21 -4.23 7.19
CA ILE A 183 6.27 -4.42 5.74
C ILE A 183 6.71 -3.15 5.01
N GLY A 184 6.64 -2.00 5.66
CA GLY A 184 7.15 -0.76 5.08
C GLY A 184 7.03 0.48 5.96
N PHE A 185 7.29 1.64 5.35
CA PHE A 185 7.38 2.93 6.02
C PHE A 185 6.52 3.97 5.32
N THR A 186 5.53 4.54 6.00
CA THR A 186 4.68 5.60 5.44
C THR A 186 5.54 6.82 5.12
N THR A 187 5.56 7.27 3.85
CA THR A 187 6.60 8.22 3.40
C THR A 187 6.04 9.44 2.71
N PHE A 188 5.43 9.28 1.54
CA PHE A 188 4.96 10.40 0.74
C PHE A 188 3.56 10.12 0.20
N LYS A 189 2.90 11.20 -0.23
CA LYS A 189 1.62 11.13 -0.92
C LYS A 189 1.69 11.92 -2.20
N SER A 190 0.91 11.52 -3.19
CA SER A 190 0.80 12.28 -4.41
C SER A 190 0.11 13.65 -4.17
N PRO A 191 0.32 14.62 -5.07
CA PRO A 191 -0.41 15.89 -5.06
C PRO A 191 -1.93 15.69 -5.22
N GLY A 192 -2.70 16.73 -4.90
CA GLY A 192 -4.16 16.74 -5.04
C GLY A 192 -4.94 16.35 -3.79
N ARG A 193 -6.27 16.50 -3.87
CA ARG A 193 -7.22 16.17 -2.78
C ARG A 193 -7.42 14.67 -2.61
N GLN A 194 -7.40 13.93 -3.71
CA GLN A 194 -7.41 12.45 -3.74
C GLN A 194 -5.98 11.96 -4.00
N GLY A 195 -5.10 12.17 -3.03
CA GLY A 195 -3.71 11.75 -3.12
C GLY A 195 -3.57 10.24 -2.93
N PHE A 196 -2.67 9.61 -3.69
CA PHE A 196 -2.21 8.26 -3.44
C PHE A 196 -1.16 8.25 -2.32
N TYR A 197 -1.26 7.32 -1.39
CA TYR A 197 -0.34 7.20 -0.25
C TYR A 197 0.66 6.08 -0.51
N TYR A 198 1.94 6.39 -0.38
CA TYR A 198 3.04 5.47 -0.69
C TYR A 198 3.89 5.19 0.54
N SER A 199 4.25 3.93 0.67
CA SER A 199 5.16 3.44 1.70
C SER A 199 6.35 2.73 1.07
N LEU A 200 7.52 2.93 1.68
CA LEU A 200 8.76 2.32 1.24
C LEU A 200 8.88 0.90 1.82
N PRO A 201 9.45 -0.06 1.08
CA PRO A 201 9.55 -1.44 1.51
C PRO A 201 10.53 -1.63 2.67
N VAL A 202 10.26 -2.63 3.52
CA VAL A 202 11.11 -2.98 4.67
C VAL A 202 12.51 -3.43 4.27
N GLU A 203 12.66 -4.05 3.10
CA GLU A 203 13.93 -4.58 2.60
C GLU A 203 15.01 -3.50 2.40
N TRP A 204 14.61 -2.26 2.12
CA TRP A 204 15.55 -1.15 2.00
C TRP A 204 16.15 -0.78 3.36
N VAL A 205 15.37 -0.86 4.43
CA VAL A 205 15.87 -0.66 5.80
C VAL A 205 16.76 -1.81 6.25
N GLU A 206 16.42 -3.05 5.90
CA GLU A 206 17.27 -4.22 6.15
C GLU A 206 18.67 -4.04 5.55
N LYS A 207 18.74 -3.60 4.29
CA LYS A 207 20.01 -3.31 3.61
C LYS A 207 20.74 -2.14 4.26
N LEU A 208 20.01 -1.09 4.64
CA LEU A 208 20.59 0.10 5.26
C LEU A 208 21.19 -0.20 6.64
N LEU A 209 20.64 -1.13 7.42
CA LEU A 209 21.21 -1.56 8.70
C LEU A 209 22.66 -2.04 8.57
N LEU A 210 23.04 -2.60 7.41
CA LEU A 210 24.38 -3.12 7.14
C LEU A 210 25.38 -2.03 6.73
N GLN A 211 24.94 -0.82 6.43
CA GLN A 211 25.80 0.29 6.00
C GLN A 211 26.55 0.93 7.17
N PRO A 212 27.72 1.57 6.95
CA PRO A 212 28.47 2.23 8.02
C PRO A 212 27.71 3.42 8.61
N ASN A 213 28.02 3.73 9.87
CA ASN A 213 27.55 4.94 10.52
C ASN A 213 28.22 6.17 9.89
N ILE A 214 27.44 7.24 9.71
CA ILE A 214 27.87 8.56 9.25
C ILE A 214 27.51 9.63 10.29
N SER A 215 28.08 10.82 10.12
CA SER A 215 27.75 11.97 10.97
C SER A 215 26.31 12.42 10.76
N LEU A 216 25.65 12.89 11.82
CA LEU A 216 24.33 13.53 11.76
C LEU A 216 24.30 14.78 10.87
N THR A 217 25.46 15.40 10.61
CA THR A 217 25.61 16.59 9.77
C THR A 217 26.00 16.28 8.32
N SER A 218 25.91 15.02 7.89
CA SER A 218 26.27 14.61 6.53
C SER A 218 25.37 15.28 5.48
N GLN A 219 25.92 15.48 4.28
CA GLN A 219 25.21 16.14 3.18
C GLN A 219 23.96 15.35 2.78
N THR A 220 22.85 16.07 2.58
CA THR A 220 21.57 15.51 2.13
C THR A 220 21.55 15.42 0.62
N GLU A 221 20.99 14.34 0.07
CA GLU A 221 20.61 14.26 -1.34
C GLU A 221 19.09 14.31 -1.47
N GLN A 222 18.59 14.63 -2.67
CA GLN A 222 17.14 14.61 -2.91
C GLN A 222 16.66 13.16 -3.08
N PRO A 223 15.54 12.79 -2.47
CA PRO A 223 14.95 11.47 -2.68
C PRO A 223 14.33 11.37 -4.07
N PHE A 224 14.21 10.14 -4.58
CA PHE A 224 13.70 9.86 -5.93
C PHE A 224 12.31 10.47 -6.21
N TRP A 225 11.51 10.71 -5.17
CA TRP A 225 10.16 11.25 -5.28
C TRP A 225 10.11 12.79 -5.25
N ASP A 226 11.18 13.47 -4.86
CA ASP A 226 11.28 14.95 -4.82
C ASP A 226 12.16 15.52 -5.95
N VAL A 227 12.53 14.70 -6.93
CA VAL A 227 13.22 15.16 -8.15
C VAL A 227 12.25 15.90 -9.10
N PRO A 228 12.74 16.66 -10.08
CA PRO A 228 11.91 17.27 -11.12
C PRO A 228 11.01 16.24 -11.82
N GLU A 229 9.80 16.65 -12.21
CA GLU A 229 8.75 15.73 -12.69
C GLU A 229 9.21 14.78 -13.81
N LYS A 230 10.00 15.27 -14.76
CA LYS A 230 10.51 14.48 -15.89
C LYS A 230 11.51 13.39 -15.50
N GLU A 231 12.12 13.51 -14.33
CA GLU A 231 13.11 12.58 -13.79
C GLU A 231 12.47 11.57 -12.83
N ARG A 232 11.21 11.78 -12.43
CA ARG A 232 10.49 10.87 -11.53
C ARG A 232 10.19 9.54 -12.22
N PRO A 233 10.03 8.43 -11.46
CA PRO A 233 9.51 7.18 -12.00
C PRO A 233 8.14 7.35 -12.68
N PHE A 234 7.84 6.50 -13.67
CA PHE A 234 6.60 6.59 -14.46
C PHE A 234 5.33 6.59 -13.61
N PHE A 235 5.27 5.78 -12.55
CA PHE A 235 4.10 5.70 -11.65
C PHE A 235 3.75 7.04 -10.98
N MET A 236 4.72 7.96 -10.89
CA MET A 236 4.50 9.31 -10.38
C MET A 236 4.08 10.28 -11.49
N GLN A 237 4.67 10.14 -12.69
CA GLN A 237 4.36 11.00 -13.83
C GLN A 237 2.92 10.85 -14.31
N VAL A 238 2.32 9.66 -14.15
CA VAL A 238 0.92 9.40 -14.53
C VAL A 238 -0.11 10.07 -13.61
N VAL A 239 0.28 10.52 -12.40
CA VAL A 239 -0.69 11.03 -11.43
C VAL A 239 -1.37 12.31 -11.90
N GLN A 240 -0.59 13.31 -12.32
CA GLN A 240 -1.16 14.60 -12.71
C GLN A 240 -2.05 14.48 -13.94
N PRO A 241 -1.62 13.86 -15.06
CA PRO A 241 -2.48 13.65 -16.22
C PRO A 241 -3.75 12.86 -15.92
N LEU A 242 -3.70 11.89 -14.99
CA LEU A 242 -4.90 11.21 -14.52
C LEU A 242 -5.86 12.17 -13.80
N GLN A 243 -5.35 12.97 -12.86
CA GLN A 243 -6.16 13.89 -12.06
C GLN A 243 -6.72 15.06 -12.87
N THR A 244 -6.05 15.47 -13.94
CA THR A 244 -6.48 16.56 -14.83
C THR A 244 -7.18 16.05 -16.09
N GLU A 245 -7.44 14.75 -16.19
CA GLU A 245 -8.10 14.11 -17.34
C GLU A 245 -7.38 14.37 -18.68
N GLU A 246 -6.06 14.55 -18.65
CA GLU A 246 -5.21 14.71 -19.84
C GLU A 246 -4.93 13.34 -20.46
N TRP A 247 -5.97 12.69 -20.99
CA TRP A 247 -5.93 11.29 -21.42
C TRP A 247 -4.87 11.01 -22.49
N THR A 248 -4.59 11.96 -23.39
CA THR A 248 -3.54 11.81 -24.40
C THR A 248 -2.15 11.78 -23.77
N THR A 249 -1.90 12.65 -22.79
CA THR A 249 -0.64 12.69 -22.03
C THR A 249 -0.49 11.41 -21.19
N LEU A 250 -1.57 10.98 -20.53
CA LEU A 250 -1.60 9.75 -19.75
C LEU A 250 -1.30 8.52 -20.63
N GLU A 251 -1.90 8.44 -21.82
CA GLU A 251 -1.68 7.34 -22.77
C GLU A 251 -0.21 7.30 -23.23
N LEU A 252 0.38 8.47 -23.53
CA LEU A 252 1.78 8.57 -23.97
C LEU A 252 2.75 8.06 -22.89
N ILE A 253 2.60 8.54 -21.65
CA ILE A 253 3.45 8.13 -20.52
C ILE A 253 3.25 6.64 -20.22
N SER A 254 2.01 6.17 -20.19
CA SER A 254 1.70 4.77 -19.88
C SER A 254 2.20 3.81 -20.96
N LYS A 255 2.14 4.20 -22.25
CA LYS A 255 2.75 3.44 -23.37
C LYS A 255 4.27 3.31 -23.23
N ALA A 256 4.95 4.39 -22.82
CA ALA A 256 6.37 4.34 -22.53
C ALA A 256 6.66 3.40 -21.34
N TRP A 257 5.85 3.49 -20.29
CA TRP A 257 6.00 2.67 -19.09
C TRP A 257 5.85 1.17 -19.37
N VAL A 258 4.77 0.74 -20.06
CA VAL A 258 4.57 -0.69 -20.40
C VAL A 258 5.66 -1.26 -21.31
N THR A 259 6.38 -0.40 -22.04
CA THR A 259 7.49 -0.82 -22.90
C THR A 259 8.70 -1.26 -22.06
N VAL A 260 8.97 -0.56 -20.96
CA VAL A 260 10.07 -0.84 -20.03
C VAL A 260 9.67 -1.91 -19.01
N GLU A 261 8.43 -1.86 -18.52
CA GLU A 261 7.95 -2.69 -17.41
C GLU A 261 6.73 -3.54 -17.83
N LYS A 262 6.95 -4.47 -18.77
CA LYS A 262 5.88 -5.28 -19.40
C LYS A 262 5.06 -6.14 -18.44
N ASN A 263 5.60 -6.44 -17.26
CA ASN A 263 4.97 -7.28 -16.24
C ASN A 263 4.46 -6.47 -15.05
N ASN A 264 4.49 -5.12 -15.11
CA ASN A 264 3.95 -4.25 -14.07
C ASN A 264 2.43 -4.05 -14.30
N PRO A 265 1.55 -4.55 -13.41
CA PRO A 265 0.09 -4.39 -13.56
C PRO A 265 -0.35 -2.93 -13.60
N GLU A 266 0.29 -2.05 -12.82
CA GLU A 266 -0.03 -0.63 -12.74
C GLU A 266 0.27 0.08 -14.05
N ALA A 267 1.38 -0.24 -14.72
CA ALA A 267 1.70 0.32 -16.04
C ALA A 267 0.55 0.06 -17.05
N TRP A 268 0.03 -1.17 -17.05
CA TRP A 268 -1.12 -1.54 -17.87
C TRP A 268 -2.43 -0.90 -17.38
N LEU A 269 -2.63 -0.78 -16.06
CA LEU A 269 -3.82 -0.15 -15.48
C LEU A 269 -3.96 1.30 -15.95
N TYR A 270 -2.89 2.09 -15.85
CA TYR A 270 -2.92 3.50 -16.27
C TYR A 270 -3.07 3.65 -17.79
N LEU A 271 -2.52 2.72 -18.58
CA LEU A 271 -2.79 2.67 -20.02
C LEU A 271 -4.27 2.41 -20.32
N GLY A 272 -4.88 1.45 -19.64
CA GLY A 272 -6.30 1.14 -19.80
C GLY A 272 -7.20 2.30 -19.36
N MET A 273 -6.85 3.01 -18.29
CA MET A 273 -7.55 4.22 -17.85
C MET A 273 -7.45 5.34 -18.90
N ALA A 274 -6.28 5.52 -19.54
CA ALA A 274 -6.12 6.47 -20.63
C ALA A 274 -6.98 6.12 -21.85
N GLU A 275 -6.97 4.85 -22.26
CA GLU A 275 -7.79 4.34 -23.37
C GLU A 275 -9.28 4.51 -23.09
N GLN A 276 -9.72 4.21 -21.86
CA GLN A 276 -11.08 4.44 -21.40
C GLN A 276 -11.46 5.93 -21.44
N GLY A 277 -10.58 6.82 -20.97
CA GLY A 277 -10.78 8.27 -21.03
C GLY A 277 -10.85 8.82 -22.46
N LEU A 278 -10.12 8.19 -23.40
CA LEU A 278 -10.22 8.44 -24.85
C LEU A 278 -11.43 7.75 -25.51
N GLN A 279 -12.28 7.07 -24.72
CA GLN A 279 -13.46 6.33 -25.17
C GLN A 279 -13.16 5.14 -26.10
N ASP A 280 -11.91 4.66 -26.14
CA ASP A 280 -11.55 3.41 -26.81
C ASP A 280 -11.81 2.22 -25.89
N TYR A 281 -13.10 1.96 -25.64
CA TYR A 281 -13.54 0.96 -24.65
C TYR A 281 -13.12 -0.46 -25.01
N ASP A 282 -13.05 -0.81 -26.30
CA ASP A 282 -12.65 -2.15 -26.72
C ASP A 282 -11.18 -2.41 -26.40
N LYS A 283 -10.32 -1.43 -26.64
CA LYS A 283 -8.90 -1.50 -26.29
C LYS A 283 -8.71 -1.46 -24.77
N ALA A 284 -9.40 -0.56 -24.07
CA ALA A 284 -9.35 -0.45 -22.62
C ALA A 284 -9.72 -1.78 -21.94
N LYS A 285 -10.79 -2.45 -22.38
CA LYS A 285 -11.16 -3.78 -21.86
C LYS A 285 -10.07 -4.83 -22.07
N GLN A 286 -9.43 -4.86 -23.23
CA GLN A 286 -8.32 -5.78 -23.49
C GLN A 286 -7.13 -5.48 -22.55
N THR A 287 -6.83 -4.20 -22.36
CA THR A 287 -5.77 -3.73 -21.47
C THR A 287 -6.07 -4.07 -20.00
N PHE A 288 -7.29 -3.86 -19.51
CA PHE A 288 -7.65 -4.27 -18.15
C PHE A 288 -7.65 -5.78 -17.94
N ASN A 289 -8.04 -6.57 -18.95
CA ASN A 289 -7.88 -8.02 -18.90
C ASN A 289 -6.40 -8.44 -18.82
N LYS A 290 -5.48 -7.67 -19.41
CA LYS A 290 -4.04 -7.87 -19.25
C LYS A 290 -3.60 -7.59 -17.80
N VAL A 291 -4.13 -6.56 -17.16
CA VAL A 291 -3.91 -6.30 -15.72
C VAL A 291 -4.36 -7.50 -14.89
N LEU A 292 -5.58 -7.99 -15.11
CA LEU A 292 -6.13 -9.13 -14.36
C LEU A 292 -5.40 -10.45 -14.63
N ALA A 293 -4.77 -10.60 -15.79
CA ALA A 293 -3.90 -11.75 -16.07
C ALA A 293 -2.59 -11.71 -15.26
N LEU A 294 -2.09 -10.51 -14.91
CA LEU A 294 -0.89 -10.32 -14.08
C LEU A 294 -1.24 -10.32 -12.58
N ALA A 295 -2.36 -9.70 -12.22
CA ALA A 295 -2.85 -9.53 -10.85
C ALA A 295 -4.35 -9.86 -10.77
N PRO A 296 -4.73 -11.13 -10.57
CA PRO A 296 -6.14 -11.56 -10.56
C PRO A 296 -7.02 -10.95 -9.47
N LYS A 297 -6.40 -10.41 -8.40
CA LYS A 297 -7.10 -9.72 -7.30
C LYS A 297 -7.10 -8.19 -7.45
N HIS A 298 -6.71 -7.63 -8.60
CA HIS A 298 -6.58 -6.19 -8.77
C HIS A 298 -7.95 -5.50 -8.83
N SER A 299 -8.42 -5.00 -7.68
CA SER A 299 -9.76 -4.42 -7.54
C SER A 299 -10.02 -3.24 -8.49
N SER A 300 -9.04 -2.34 -8.68
CA SER A 300 -9.24 -1.18 -9.55
C SER A 300 -9.45 -1.56 -11.02
N ALA A 301 -8.87 -2.67 -11.51
CA ALA A 301 -9.09 -3.11 -12.88
C ALA A 301 -10.52 -3.63 -13.08
N TYR A 302 -11.05 -4.36 -12.09
CA TYR A 302 -12.46 -4.75 -12.06
C TYR A 302 -13.38 -3.52 -12.00
N TYR A 303 -13.07 -2.55 -11.15
CA TYR A 303 -13.82 -1.30 -11.06
C TYR A 303 -13.91 -0.59 -12.42
N GLN A 304 -12.78 -0.43 -13.12
CA GLN A 304 -12.76 0.21 -14.44
C GLN A 304 -13.56 -0.58 -15.49
N LEU A 305 -13.46 -1.91 -15.50
CA LEU A 305 -14.31 -2.76 -16.36
C LEU A 305 -15.81 -2.56 -16.06
N GLY A 306 -16.17 -2.37 -14.79
CA GLY A 306 -17.53 -2.06 -14.35
C GLY A 306 -18.01 -0.70 -14.84
N MET A 307 -17.16 0.33 -14.77
CA MET A 307 -17.45 1.64 -15.35
C MET A 307 -17.71 1.55 -16.85
N ILE A 308 -16.87 0.81 -17.59
CA ILE A 308 -17.06 0.60 -19.03
C ILE A 308 -18.39 -0.13 -19.29
N ALA A 309 -18.72 -1.16 -18.50
CA ALA A 309 -19.99 -1.88 -18.65
C ALA A 309 -21.19 -0.95 -18.47
N MET A 310 -21.16 -0.07 -17.45
CA MET A 310 -22.19 0.95 -17.25
C MET A 310 -22.27 1.95 -18.41
N ALA A 311 -21.13 2.43 -18.92
CA ALA A 311 -21.08 3.32 -20.08
C ALA A 311 -21.69 2.68 -21.35
N GLN A 312 -21.63 1.36 -21.46
CA GLN A 312 -22.22 0.58 -22.55
C GLN A 312 -23.64 0.07 -22.24
N ASN A 313 -24.24 0.54 -21.14
CA ASN A 313 -25.57 0.12 -20.68
C ASN A 313 -25.70 -1.38 -20.37
N ASP A 314 -24.58 -2.05 -20.07
CA ASP A 314 -24.52 -3.44 -19.63
C ASP A 314 -24.50 -3.53 -18.10
N LYS A 315 -25.66 -3.23 -17.50
CA LYS A 315 -25.84 -3.30 -16.04
C LYS A 315 -25.64 -4.72 -15.51
N ALA A 316 -25.90 -5.75 -16.32
CA ALA A 316 -25.75 -7.14 -15.91
C ALA A 316 -24.28 -7.50 -15.64
N GLU A 317 -23.38 -7.10 -16.53
CA GLU A 317 -21.94 -7.31 -16.32
C GLU A 317 -21.43 -6.47 -15.14
N ALA A 318 -21.89 -5.21 -14.99
CA ALA A 318 -21.51 -4.38 -13.84
C ALA A 318 -21.88 -5.03 -12.48
N VAL A 319 -23.06 -5.66 -12.37
CA VAL A 319 -23.48 -6.41 -11.16
C VAL A 319 -22.61 -7.65 -10.93
N LYS A 320 -22.23 -8.36 -11.99
CA LYS A 320 -21.35 -9.54 -11.90
C LYS A 320 -19.94 -9.14 -11.45
N ILE A 321 -19.44 -8.00 -11.91
CA ILE A 321 -18.18 -7.41 -11.44
C ILE A 321 -18.28 -7.08 -9.95
N GLY A 322 -19.38 -6.48 -9.49
CA GLY A 322 -19.62 -6.24 -8.06
C GLY A 322 -19.49 -7.51 -7.22
N LYS A 323 -20.12 -8.62 -7.64
CA LYS A 323 -19.97 -9.92 -6.96
C LYS A 323 -18.53 -10.46 -6.94
N THR A 324 -17.75 -10.13 -7.97
CA THR A 324 -16.34 -10.51 -8.04
C THR A 324 -15.52 -9.67 -7.05
N LEU A 325 -15.77 -8.36 -7.00
CA LEU A 325 -15.17 -7.45 -6.03
C LEU A 325 -15.52 -7.84 -4.60
N GLU A 326 -16.75 -8.26 -4.33
CA GLU A 326 -17.19 -8.70 -2.99
C GLU A 326 -16.32 -9.84 -2.45
N ALA A 327 -15.88 -10.76 -3.31
CA ALA A 327 -14.98 -11.85 -2.92
C ALA A 327 -13.52 -11.43 -2.73
N ILE A 328 -13.14 -10.23 -3.17
CA ILE A 328 -11.78 -9.70 -3.11
C ILE A 328 -11.65 -8.68 -1.96
N ASP A 329 -12.51 -7.65 -1.98
CA ASP A 329 -12.57 -6.53 -1.04
C ASP A 329 -14.05 -6.13 -0.87
N PRO A 330 -14.75 -6.63 0.17
CA PRO A 330 -16.16 -6.35 0.39
C PRO A 330 -16.47 -4.87 0.58
N ASP A 331 -15.62 -4.14 1.30
CA ASP A 331 -15.81 -2.71 1.57
C ASP A 331 -15.73 -1.93 0.26
N PHE A 332 -14.75 -2.27 -0.59
CA PHE A 332 -14.62 -1.66 -1.92
C PHE A 332 -15.74 -2.06 -2.89
N SER A 333 -16.27 -3.28 -2.78
CA SER A 333 -17.44 -3.73 -3.54
C SER A 333 -18.71 -2.95 -3.19
N GLU A 334 -18.90 -2.63 -1.91
CA GLU A 334 -20.00 -1.78 -1.46
C GLU A 334 -19.86 -0.37 -2.04
N GLU A 335 -18.68 0.24 -1.94
CA GLU A 335 -18.36 1.55 -2.53
C GLU A 335 -18.67 1.56 -4.03
N TYR A 336 -18.12 0.60 -4.79
CA TYR A 336 -18.39 0.41 -6.22
C TYR A 336 -19.89 0.33 -6.54
N SER A 337 -20.64 -0.44 -5.74
CA SER A 337 -22.07 -0.67 -5.98
C SER A 337 -22.91 0.59 -5.73
N ILE A 338 -22.55 1.38 -4.72
CA ILE A 338 -23.21 2.65 -4.41
C ILE A 338 -22.89 3.68 -5.51
N GLU A 339 -21.62 3.83 -5.87
CA GLU A 339 -21.17 4.80 -6.87
C GLU A 339 -21.82 4.58 -8.24
N LEU A 340 -21.97 3.33 -8.66
CA LEU A 340 -22.59 2.99 -9.93
C LEU A 340 -24.13 2.88 -9.86
N GLY A 341 -24.75 3.19 -8.72
CA GLY A 341 -26.20 3.13 -8.55
C GLY A 341 -26.77 1.72 -8.71
N LEU A 342 -25.98 0.70 -8.38
CA LEU A 342 -26.40 -0.71 -8.36
C LEU A 342 -27.19 -1.03 -7.08
N VAL A 343 -26.86 -0.35 -5.99
CA VAL A 343 -27.56 -0.42 -4.70
C VAL A 343 -27.87 1.00 -4.20
N PRO A 344 -28.92 1.18 -3.38
CA PRO A 344 -29.21 2.48 -2.78
C PRO A 344 -28.10 2.90 -1.81
N LYS A 345 -27.83 4.21 -1.75
CA LYS A 345 -26.93 4.77 -0.75
C LYS A 345 -27.52 4.58 0.65
N PRO A 346 -26.73 4.19 1.68
CA PRO A 346 -27.21 4.12 3.05
C PRO A 346 -27.77 5.49 3.49
N GLU A 347 -28.91 5.48 4.17
CA GLU A 347 -29.44 6.69 4.82
C GLU A 347 -28.52 7.06 6.01
N PRO A 348 -28.29 8.37 6.24
CA PRO A 348 -27.33 8.87 7.23
C PRO A 348 -27.71 8.61 8.70
#